data_AF-A0A662L4K6-F1
#
_entry.id   AF-A0A662L4K6-F1
#
_cell.length_a   1.000
_cell.length_b   1.000
_cell.length_c   1.000
_cell.angle_alpha   90.00
_cell.angle_beta   90.00
_cell.angle_gamma   90.00
#
_symmetry.space_group_name_H-M   'P 1'
#
loop_
_entity.id
_entity.type
_entity.pdbx_description
1 polymer ?
#
loop_
_entity_poly.entity_id
_entity_poly.type
_entity_poly.pdbx_seq_one_letter_code
_entity_poly.pdbx_strand_id
1 'polypeptide(L)'
;MKILLMGNPNVGKSAVFNRLTGAKVIESNYPGTTVDYTKGYMRLEGKEIEIIDVPGTFSLEPKDKAEEVAVKILRENKDSVVICVVDSTKLERGLYLAIEIIEEGYPVVIALNMWDIAKDKNIWIDVEKLQNILGVPVVPTIAISGEGIKELISRIKEASPVDIKKILKRAGGKR
;
A
#
# COMPACT_ATOMS: atom_id res chain seq x y z
N MET A 1 13.09 10.79 -0.07
CA MET A 1 11.88 10.02 0.29
C MET A 1 11.24 9.56 -0.99
N LYS A 2 10.97 8.26 -1.09
CA LYS A 2 10.20 7.66 -2.18
C LYS A 2 8.96 7.00 -1.59
N ILE A 3 7.95 6.81 -2.43
CA ILE A 3 6.74 6.08 -2.07
C ILE A 3 6.61 4.86 -2.98
N LEU A 4 6.34 3.70 -2.39
CA LEU A 4 5.99 2.49 -3.13
C LEU A 4 4.50 2.21 -2.95
N LEU A 5 3.77 2.00 -4.05
CA LEU A 5 2.42 1.45 -4.00
C LEU A 5 2.51 -0.07 -4.10
N MET A 6 2.25 -0.73 -2.98
CA MET A 6 2.21 -2.18 -2.84
C MET A 6 0.77 -2.63 -2.62
N GLY A 7 0.47 -3.89 -2.92
CA GLY A 7 -0.88 -4.42 -2.81
C GLY A 7 -1.14 -5.53 -3.82
N ASN A 8 -2.14 -6.36 -3.53
CA ASN A 8 -2.45 -7.50 -4.40
C ASN A 8 -2.80 -7.05 -5.83
N PRO A 9 -2.73 -7.96 -6.82
CA PRO A 9 -3.29 -7.70 -8.14
C PRO A 9 -4.75 -7.24 -8.06
N ASN A 10 -5.15 -6.32 -8.94
CA ASN A 10 -6.54 -5.85 -9.10
C ASN A 10 -7.19 -5.14 -7.88
N VAL A 11 -6.41 -4.67 -6.91
CA VAL A 11 -6.93 -3.88 -5.76
C VAL A 11 -7.09 -2.39 -6.03
N GLY A 12 -6.85 -1.94 -7.26
CA GLY A 12 -6.96 -0.53 -7.67
C GLY A 12 -5.70 0.31 -7.42
N LYS A 13 -4.51 -0.31 -7.29
CA LYS A 13 -3.22 0.41 -7.16
C LYS A 13 -3.02 1.48 -8.23
N SER A 14 -3.15 1.13 -9.50
CA SER A 14 -2.91 2.08 -10.60
C SER A 14 -3.91 3.24 -10.61
N ALA A 15 -5.14 3.03 -10.11
CA ALA A 15 -6.10 4.12 -9.92
C ALA A 15 -5.67 5.06 -8.78
N VAL A 16 -5.20 4.52 -7.64
CA VAL A 16 -4.60 5.33 -6.57
C VAL A 16 -3.37 6.06 -7.08
N PHE A 17 -2.48 5.38 -7.80
CA PHE A 17 -1.27 5.95 -8.41
C PHE A 17 -1.60 7.18 -9.26
N ASN A 18 -2.54 7.04 -10.21
CA ASN A 18 -2.95 8.14 -11.10
C ASN A 18 -3.52 9.33 -10.32
N ARG A 19 -4.23 9.07 -9.21
CA ARG A 19 -4.75 10.14 -8.34
C ARG A 19 -3.63 10.87 -7.58
N LEU A 20 -2.55 10.18 -7.24
CA LEU A 20 -1.40 10.76 -6.54
C LEU A 20 -0.47 11.54 -7.49
N THR A 21 -0.19 11.01 -8.69
CA THR A 21 0.81 11.57 -9.62
C THR A 21 0.24 12.52 -10.67
N GLY A 22 -1.06 12.46 -10.94
CA GLY A 22 -1.69 13.23 -12.01
C GLY A 22 -1.16 12.81 -13.39
N ALA A 23 -0.66 13.77 -14.18
CA ALA A 23 -0.28 13.55 -15.59
C ALA A 23 1.19 13.17 -15.83
N LYS A 24 2.05 13.19 -14.80
CA LYS A 24 3.49 12.90 -14.94
C LYS A 24 3.76 11.43 -14.62
N VAL A 25 3.62 10.58 -15.65
CA VAL A 25 3.79 9.13 -15.55
C VAL A 25 4.83 8.65 -16.55
N ILE A 26 5.69 7.73 -16.12
CA ILE A 26 6.72 7.06 -16.92
C ILE A 26 6.52 5.56 -16.74
N GLU A 27 6.17 4.88 -17.81
CA GLU A 27 6.13 3.42 -17.87
C GLU A 27 7.51 2.89 -18.27
N SER A 28 7.97 1.84 -17.61
CA SER A 28 9.28 1.25 -17.84
C SER A 28 9.23 -0.26 -17.60
N ASN A 29 10.13 -0.99 -18.23
CA ASN A 29 10.29 -2.42 -17.99
C ASN A 29 11.43 -2.65 -16.99
N TYR A 30 11.26 -3.59 -16.06
CA TYR A 30 12.27 -3.85 -15.04
C TYR A 30 13.50 -4.53 -15.66
N PRO A 31 14.74 -4.05 -15.40
CA PRO A 31 15.93 -4.48 -16.14
C PRO A 31 16.11 -5.99 -16.20
N GLY A 32 16.27 -6.53 -17.42
CA GLY A 32 16.46 -7.96 -17.65
C GLY A 32 15.19 -8.80 -17.53
N THR A 33 14.02 -8.17 -17.48
CA THR A 33 12.71 -8.84 -17.41
C THR A 33 11.77 -8.32 -18.50
N THR A 34 10.55 -8.87 -18.55
CA THR A 34 9.42 -8.32 -19.32
C THR A 34 8.38 -7.69 -18.40
N VAL A 35 8.69 -7.51 -17.11
CA VAL A 35 7.74 -7.02 -16.11
C VAL A 35 7.74 -5.49 -16.14
N ASP A 36 6.60 -4.93 -16.52
CA ASP A 36 6.39 -3.49 -16.49
C ASP A 36 6.21 -2.99 -15.05
N TYR A 37 6.69 -1.78 -14.81
CA TYR A 37 6.40 -1.01 -13.61
C TYR A 37 6.27 0.47 -13.99
N THR A 38 5.49 1.20 -13.19
CA THR A 38 5.18 2.60 -13.49
C THR A 38 5.77 3.50 -12.42
N LYS A 39 6.41 4.59 -12.85
CA LYS A 39 6.93 5.65 -11.97
C LYS A 39 6.24 6.96 -12.27
N GLY A 40 6.08 7.78 -11.25
CA GLY A 40 5.54 9.13 -11.39
C GLY A 40 5.93 9.98 -10.21
N TYR A 41 5.42 11.21 -10.19
CA TYR A 41 5.81 12.18 -9.17
C TYR A 41 4.57 12.85 -8.59
N MET A 42 4.54 13.00 -7.26
CA MET A 42 3.56 13.83 -6.57
C MET A 42 4.24 15.00 -5.88
N ARG A 43 3.48 16.07 -5.62
CA ARG A 43 3.92 17.15 -4.74
C ARG A 43 3.39 16.91 -3.33
N LEU A 44 4.30 16.84 -2.36
CA LEU A 44 4.00 16.76 -0.94
C LEU A 44 4.77 17.87 -0.21
N GLU A 45 4.03 18.78 0.43
CA GLU A 45 4.62 19.90 1.20
C GLU A 45 5.68 20.70 0.39
N GLY A 46 5.38 20.94 -0.89
CA GLY A 46 6.27 21.68 -1.79
C GLY A 46 7.45 20.88 -2.36
N LYS A 47 7.62 19.61 -1.97
CA LYS A 47 8.66 18.71 -2.48
C LYS A 47 8.08 17.77 -3.53
N GLU A 48 8.86 17.49 -4.57
CA GLU A 48 8.52 16.46 -5.56
C GLU A 48 8.99 15.10 -5.02
N ILE A 49 8.06 14.14 -4.92
CA ILE A 49 8.27 12.80 -4.36
C ILE A 49 8.03 11.79 -5.46
N GLU A 50 9.02 10.92 -5.71
CA GLU A 50 8.88 9.78 -6.63
C GLU A 50 7.93 8.74 -6.03
N ILE A 51 6.99 8.28 -6.85
CA ILE A 51 6.09 7.17 -6.56
C ILE A 51 6.35 6.06 -7.56
N ILE A 52 6.42 4.82 -7.09
CA ILE A 52 6.50 3.62 -7.92
C ILE A 52 5.23 2.79 -7.72
N ASP A 53 4.46 2.54 -8.79
CA ASP A 53 3.45 1.48 -8.81
C ASP A 53 4.16 0.14 -8.99
N VAL A 54 4.22 -0.64 -7.91
CA VAL A 54 4.93 -1.91 -7.89
C VAL A 54 4.01 -3.00 -8.46
N PRO A 55 4.52 -3.97 -9.25
CA PRO A 55 3.72 -5.11 -9.68
C PRO A 55 2.97 -5.73 -8.50
N GLY A 56 1.71 -6.14 -8.75
CA GLY A 56 0.89 -6.70 -7.70
C GLY A 56 1.46 -8.02 -7.19
N THR A 57 1.55 -8.18 -5.87
CA THR A 57 2.01 -9.42 -5.24
C THR A 57 1.07 -9.86 -4.13
N PHE A 58 0.96 -11.17 -3.88
CA PHE A 58 0.16 -11.71 -2.77
C PHE A 58 0.93 -11.78 -1.44
N SER A 59 2.24 -11.94 -1.49
CA SER A 59 3.14 -11.99 -0.34
C SER A 59 4.55 -11.52 -0.71
N LEU A 60 5.47 -11.51 0.25
CA LEU A 60 6.91 -11.31 0.01
C LEU A 60 7.65 -12.62 -0.31
N GLU A 61 6.91 -13.71 -0.49
CA GLU A 61 7.37 -15.01 -1.01
C GLU A 61 6.87 -15.17 -2.47
N PRO A 62 7.68 -14.77 -3.46
CA PRO A 62 7.20 -14.64 -4.83
C PRO A 62 6.93 -16.00 -5.48
N LYS A 63 5.84 -16.09 -6.24
CA LYS A 63 5.44 -17.31 -6.97
C LYS A 63 5.61 -17.21 -8.48
N ASP A 64 5.82 -16.01 -8.99
CA ASP A 64 6.06 -15.73 -10.40
C ASP A 64 7.03 -14.55 -10.58
N LYS A 65 7.43 -14.30 -11.83
CA LYS A 65 8.38 -13.24 -12.18
C LYS A 65 7.91 -11.84 -11.80
N ALA A 66 6.61 -11.56 -11.84
CA ALA A 66 6.08 -10.26 -11.49
C ALA A 66 6.20 -10.04 -9.97
N GLU A 67 5.90 -11.06 -9.18
CA GLU A 67 6.11 -11.03 -7.73
C GLU A 67 7.61 -10.96 -7.36
N GLU A 68 8.48 -11.68 -8.07
CA GLU A 68 9.94 -11.58 -7.89
C GLU A 68 10.43 -10.14 -8.07
N VAL A 69 9.96 -9.48 -9.13
CA VAL A 69 10.26 -8.06 -9.40
C VAL A 69 9.65 -7.16 -8.33
N ALA A 70 8.43 -7.42 -7.85
CA ALA A 70 7.81 -6.63 -6.78
C ALA A 70 8.65 -6.65 -5.50
N VAL A 71 9.05 -7.84 -5.05
CA VAL A 71 9.90 -8.02 -3.86
C VAL A 71 11.28 -7.38 -4.07
N LYS A 72 11.83 -7.47 -5.27
CA LYS A 72 13.12 -6.83 -5.60
C LYS A 72 13.02 -5.30 -5.54
N ILE A 73 11.99 -4.71 -6.14
CA ILE A 73 11.74 -3.27 -6.07
C ILE A 73 11.58 -2.81 -4.62
N LEU A 74 10.82 -3.53 -3.81
CA LEU A 74 10.66 -3.23 -2.38
C LEU A 74 12.04 -3.17 -1.68
N ARG A 75 12.81 -4.26 -1.77
CA ARG A 75 14.10 -4.41 -1.06
C ARG A 75 15.21 -3.51 -1.58
N GLU A 76 15.16 -3.10 -2.84
CA GLU A 76 16.08 -2.09 -3.41
C GLU A 76 15.77 -0.67 -2.92
N ASN A 77 14.57 -0.41 -2.39
CA ASN A 77 14.11 0.91 -1.97
C ASN A 77 13.77 0.94 -0.46
N LYS A 78 14.68 0.43 0.40
CA LYS A 78 14.48 0.25 1.86
C LYS A 78 14.03 1.51 2.63
N ASP A 79 14.46 2.69 2.22
CA ASP A 79 14.13 3.96 2.91
C ASP A 79 12.80 4.59 2.44
N SER A 80 11.95 3.81 1.77
CA SER A 80 10.67 4.29 1.22
C SER A 80 9.52 4.15 2.19
N VAL A 81 8.53 5.03 2.06
CA VAL A 81 7.21 4.82 2.66
C VAL A 81 6.40 3.92 1.73
N VAL A 82 5.71 2.94 2.29
CA VAL A 82 4.85 2.04 1.51
C VAL A 82 3.39 2.41 1.72
N ILE A 83 2.69 2.68 0.63
CA ILE A 83 1.23 2.72 0.60
C ILE A 83 0.76 1.32 0.23
N CYS A 84 0.22 0.59 1.21
CA CYS A 84 -0.41 -0.70 0.99
C CYS A 84 -1.86 -0.48 0.57
N VAL A 85 -2.17 -0.68 -0.72
CA VAL A 85 -3.53 -0.63 -1.24
C VAL A 85 -4.19 -1.98 -1.01
N VAL A 86 -5.27 -1.98 -0.24
CA VAL A 86 -5.98 -3.18 0.20
C VAL A 86 -7.43 -3.11 -0.28
N ASP A 87 -7.92 -4.18 -0.91
CA ASP A 87 -9.33 -4.32 -1.28
C ASP A 87 -10.17 -4.54 0.01
N SER A 88 -11.02 -3.57 0.32
CA SER A 88 -11.91 -3.59 1.50
C SER A 88 -12.88 -4.76 1.47
N THR A 89 -13.15 -5.35 0.30
CA THR A 89 -14.01 -6.55 0.19
C THR A 89 -13.26 -7.86 0.46
N LYS A 90 -11.93 -7.82 0.51
CA LYS A 90 -11.02 -8.97 0.72
C LYS A 90 -9.89 -8.62 1.68
N LEU A 91 -10.24 -8.05 2.83
CA LEU A 91 -9.32 -7.46 3.80
C LEU A 91 -8.18 -8.40 4.21
N GLU A 92 -8.47 -9.67 4.50
CA GLU A 92 -7.49 -10.66 4.99
C GLU A 92 -6.25 -10.78 4.08
N ARG A 93 -6.46 -10.89 2.76
CA ARG A 93 -5.35 -11.07 1.80
C ARG A 93 -4.47 -9.83 1.70
N GLY A 94 -5.08 -8.65 1.75
CA GLY A 94 -4.33 -7.40 1.72
C GLY A 94 -3.57 -7.14 3.03
N LEU A 95 -4.18 -7.52 4.17
CA LEU A 95 -3.52 -7.42 5.47
C LEU A 95 -2.34 -8.38 5.60
N TYR A 96 -2.42 -9.58 5.02
CA TYR A 96 -1.30 -10.53 5.01
C TYR A 96 -0.03 -9.88 4.43
N LEU A 97 -0.12 -9.34 3.21
CA LEU A 97 1.00 -8.61 2.58
C LEU A 97 1.43 -7.38 3.40
N ALA A 98 0.47 -6.60 3.90
CA ALA A 98 0.78 -5.40 4.67
C ALA A 98 1.57 -5.73 5.95
N ILE A 99 1.24 -6.83 6.62
CA ILE A 99 1.94 -7.29 7.82
C ILE A 99 3.36 -7.73 7.47
N GLU A 100 3.58 -8.51 6.40
CA GLU A 100 4.93 -8.89 5.96
C GLU A 100 5.81 -7.66 5.67
N ILE A 101 5.25 -6.62 5.05
CA ILE A 101 5.97 -5.36 4.78
C ILE A 101 6.29 -4.61 6.08
N ILE A 102 5.36 -4.60 7.05
CA ILE A 102 5.61 -4.02 8.38
C ILE A 102 6.72 -4.81 9.09
N GLU A 103 6.72 -6.14 8.99
CA GLU A 103 7.74 -7.02 9.58
C GLU A 103 9.14 -6.79 9.00
N GLU A 104 9.26 -6.49 7.70
CA GLU A 104 10.53 -6.06 7.10
C GLU A 104 10.97 -4.65 7.55
N GLY A 105 10.15 -3.94 8.33
CA GLY A 105 10.50 -2.67 8.99
C GLY A 105 10.16 -1.42 8.20
N TYR A 106 9.34 -1.51 7.14
CA TYR A 106 8.94 -0.34 6.37
C TYR A 106 7.93 0.53 7.12
N PRO A 107 7.99 1.87 6.97
CA PRO A 107 6.88 2.74 7.34
C PRO A 107 5.71 2.53 6.36
N VAL A 108 4.55 2.15 6.88
CA VAL A 108 3.36 1.79 6.08
C VAL A 108 2.20 2.75 6.31
N VAL A 109 1.43 3.03 5.27
CA VAL A 109 0.05 3.55 5.32
C VAL A 109 -0.86 2.60 4.55
N ILE A 110 -2.03 2.28 5.10
CA ILE A 110 -3.01 1.41 4.43
C ILE A 110 -4.07 2.27 3.76
N ALA A 111 -4.24 2.08 2.45
CA ALA A 111 -5.38 2.57 1.70
C ALA A 111 -6.40 1.43 1.57
N LEU A 112 -7.46 1.45 2.40
CA LEU A 112 -8.60 0.53 2.29
C LEU A 112 -9.45 0.96 1.09
N ASN A 113 -9.10 0.46 -0.09
CA ASN A 113 -9.73 0.82 -1.36
C ASN A 113 -11.00 0.00 -1.61
N MET A 114 -11.82 0.43 -2.58
CA MET A 114 -13.13 -0.17 -2.88
C MET A 114 -14.10 -0.10 -1.69
N TRP A 115 -14.05 1.01 -0.94
CA TRP A 115 -14.85 1.21 0.26
C TRP A 115 -16.36 1.25 -0.01
N ASP A 116 -16.76 1.82 -1.15
CA ASP A 116 -18.11 1.78 -1.70
C ASP A 116 -18.59 0.34 -1.91
N ILE A 117 -17.79 -0.49 -2.58
CA ILE A 117 -18.14 -1.89 -2.85
C ILE A 117 -18.26 -2.69 -1.55
N ALA A 118 -17.43 -2.41 -0.55
CA ALA A 118 -17.54 -3.04 0.76
C ALA A 118 -18.86 -2.68 1.46
N LYS A 119 -19.26 -1.39 1.43
CA LYS A 119 -20.56 -0.93 1.96
C LYS A 119 -21.74 -1.60 1.25
N ASP A 120 -21.71 -1.65 -0.08
CA ASP A 120 -22.78 -2.28 -0.88
C ASP A 120 -22.92 -3.78 -0.57
N LYS A 121 -21.81 -4.43 -0.21
CA LYS A 121 -21.79 -5.84 0.22
C LYS A 121 -22.08 -6.05 1.71
N ASN A 122 -22.42 -4.99 2.46
CA ASN A 122 -22.62 -5.02 3.91
C ASN A 122 -21.40 -5.56 4.68
N ILE A 123 -20.19 -5.30 4.16
CA ILE A 123 -18.93 -5.61 4.84
C ILE A 123 -18.59 -4.45 5.78
N TRP A 124 -18.64 -4.72 7.08
CA TRP A 124 -18.33 -3.73 8.11
C TRP A 124 -16.88 -3.87 8.58
N ILE A 125 -16.10 -2.80 8.40
CA ILE A 125 -14.72 -2.72 8.86
C ILE A 125 -14.63 -1.58 9.87
N ASP A 126 -14.21 -1.91 11.09
CA ASP A 126 -13.87 -0.93 12.11
C ASP A 126 -12.46 -0.40 11.84
N VAL A 127 -12.39 0.73 11.14
CA VAL A 127 -11.15 1.37 10.68
C VAL A 127 -10.30 1.80 11.87
N GLU A 128 -10.92 2.36 12.91
CA GLU A 128 -10.22 2.84 14.10
C GLU A 128 -9.59 1.67 14.86
N LYS A 129 -10.35 0.59 15.06
CA LYS A 129 -9.83 -0.63 15.69
C LYS A 129 -8.72 -1.26 14.86
N LEU A 130 -8.85 -1.32 13.54
CA LEU A 130 -7.82 -1.85 12.66
C LEU A 130 -6.53 -1.03 12.74
N GLN A 131 -6.65 0.30 12.67
CA GLN A 131 -5.53 1.23 12.86
C GLN A 131 -4.86 1.04 14.23
N ASN A 132 -5.65 0.92 15.30
CA ASN A 132 -5.13 0.72 16.65
C ASN A 132 -4.36 -0.60 16.78
N ILE A 133 -4.84 -1.68 16.17
CA ILE A 133 -4.16 -2.99 16.16
C ILE A 133 -2.84 -2.88 15.41
N LEU A 134 -2.88 -2.44 14.16
CA LEU A 134 -1.71 -2.42 13.28
C LEU A 134 -0.69 -1.34 13.68
N GLY A 135 -1.13 -0.27 14.33
CA GLY A 135 -0.27 0.86 14.70
C GLY A 135 0.20 1.71 13.51
N VAL A 136 -0.43 1.56 12.35
CA VAL A 136 -0.16 2.32 11.13
C VAL A 136 -1.42 3.06 10.68
N PRO A 137 -1.31 4.21 10.00
CA PRO A 137 -2.49 4.92 9.53
C PRO A 137 -3.31 4.08 8.54
N VAL A 138 -4.64 4.08 8.70
CA VAL A 138 -5.57 3.35 7.83
C VAL A 138 -6.61 4.32 7.31
N VAL A 139 -6.72 4.42 5.98
CA VAL A 139 -7.60 5.39 5.31
C VAL A 139 -8.54 4.68 4.35
N PRO A 140 -9.86 4.75 4.54
CA PRO A 140 -10.85 4.35 3.55
C PRO A 140 -10.72 5.18 2.28
N THR A 141 -10.72 4.53 1.12
CA THR A 141 -10.56 5.18 -0.18
C THR A 141 -11.47 4.58 -1.23
N ILE A 142 -11.81 5.41 -2.22
CA ILE A 142 -12.43 4.98 -3.46
C ILE A 142 -11.58 5.58 -4.58
N ALA A 143 -10.63 4.81 -5.11
CA ALA A 143 -9.66 5.31 -6.07
C ALA A 143 -10.31 5.91 -7.35
N ILE A 144 -11.44 5.33 -7.79
CA ILE A 144 -12.16 5.78 -8.98
C ILE A 144 -12.77 7.17 -8.77
N SER A 145 -13.44 7.43 -7.63
CA SER A 145 -14.02 8.74 -7.34
C SER A 145 -12.99 9.75 -6.80
N GLY A 146 -11.93 9.25 -6.18
CA GLY A 146 -10.91 10.05 -5.47
C GLY A 146 -11.24 10.29 -3.99
N GLU A 147 -12.34 9.73 -3.47
CA GLU A 147 -12.67 9.81 -2.04
C GLU A 147 -11.55 9.22 -1.18
N GLY A 148 -11.22 9.89 -0.08
CA GLY A 148 -10.15 9.49 0.84
C GLY A 148 -8.72 9.77 0.36
N ILE A 149 -8.47 10.11 -0.91
CA ILE A 149 -7.10 10.31 -1.42
C ILE A 149 -6.41 11.51 -0.75
N LYS A 150 -7.13 12.61 -0.51
CA LYS A 150 -6.56 13.77 0.18
C LYS A 150 -6.16 13.44 1.63
N GLU A 151 -6.99 12.66 2.31
CA GLU A 151 -6.70 12.17 3.66
C GLU A 151 -5.50 11.23 3.65
N LEU A 152 -5.46 10.28 2.71
CA LEU A 152 -4.34 9.36 2.51
C LEU A 152 -3.02 10.12 2.37
N ILE A 153 -2.97 11.12 1.50
CA ILE A 153 -1.78 11.98 1.31
C ILE A 153 -1.36 12.65 2.62
N SER A 154 -2.33 13.20 3.38
CA SER A 154 -2.03 13.89 4.63
C SER A 154 -1.48 12.98 5.73
N ARG A 155 -1.80 11.68 5.69
CA ARG A 155 -1.41 10.66 6.67
C ARG A 155 -0.08 9.98 6.34
N ILE A 156 0.48 10.17 5.12
CA ILE A 156 1.79 9.61 4.71
C ILE A 156 2.90 9.97 5.72
N LYS A 157 2.91 11.20 6.23
CA LYS A 157 3.93 11.68 7.18
C LYS A 157 3.88 11.01 8.56
N GLU A 158 2.82 10.27 8.85
CA GLU A 158 2.64 9.56 10.12
C GLU A 158 3.08 8.11 10.04
N ALA A 159 3.37 7.63 8.82
CA ALA A 159 3.95 6.32 8.61
C ALA A 159 5.27 6.21 9.34
N SER A 160 5.37 5.22 10.22
CA SER A 160 6.59 4.89 10.94
C SER A 160 6.70 3.37 11.07
N PRO A 161 7.92 2.81 11.14
CA PRO A 161 8.11 1.38 11.38
C PRO A 161 7.44 0.95 12.68
N VAL A 162 6.72 -0.16 12.65
CA VAL A 162 6.02 -0.72 13.81
C VAL A 162 6.64 -2.06 14.20
N ASP A 163 6.89 -2.25 15.50
CA ASP A 163 7.30 -3.55 16.03
C ASP A 163 6.13 -4.54 15.97
N ILE A 164 6.30 -5.62 15.21
CA ILE A 164 5.31 -6.68 15.03
C ILE A 164 4.83 -7.28 16.36
N LYS A 165 5.69 -7.33 17.39
CA LYS A 165 5.30 -7.83 18.72
C LYS A 165 4.19 -6.99 19.35
N LYS A 166 4.10 -5.69 19.01
CA LYS A 166 3.01 -4.82 19.47
C LYS A 166 1.70 -5.15 18.76
N ILE A 167 1.75 -5.47 17.47
CA ILE A 167 0.56 -5.86 16.68
C ILE A 167 -0.01 -7.16 17.25
N LEU A 168 0.81 -8.19 17.43
CA LEU A 168 0.38 -9.48 18.00
C LEU A 168 -0.26 -9.32 19.39
N LYS A 169 0.32 -8.47 20.24
CA LYS A 169 -0.23 -8.17 21.58
C LYS A 169 -1.62 -7.51 21.48
N ARG A 170 -1.81 -6.58 20.55
CA ARG A 170 -3.07 -5.84 20.36
C ARG A 170 -4.15 -6.69 19.69
N ALA A 171 -3.76 -7.58 18.80
CA ALA A 171 -4.64 -8.53 18.13
C ALA A 171 -5.17 -9.63 19.07
N GLY A 172 -4.68 -9.70 20.32
CA GLY A 172 -5.09 -10.71 21.28
C GLY A 172 -4.33 -12.03 21.17
N GLY A 173 -3.20 -12.06 20.45
CA GLY A 173 -2.31 -13.21 20.40
C GLY A 173 -1.74 -13.50 21.79
N LYS A 174 -2.13 -14.63 22.38
CA LYS A 174 -1.47 -15.17 23.59
C LYS A 174 -0.02 -15.54 23.20
N ARG A 175 0.94 -15.10 24.03
CA ARG A 175 2.33 -15.56 23.96
C ARG A 175 2.43 -17.05 24.25
#